data_AF-A0A2N6NVB7-F1
#
_entry.id   AF-A0A2N6NVB7-F1
#
_cell.length_a   1.000
_cell.length_b   1.000
_cell.length_c   1.000
_cell.angle_alpha   90.00
_cell.angle_beta   90.00
_cell.angle_gamma   90.00
#
_symmetry.space_group_name_H-M   'P 1'
#
loop_
_entity.id
_entity.type
_entity.pdbx_description
1 polymer ?
#
loop_
_entity_poly.entity_id
_entity_poly.type
_entity_poly.pdbx_seq_one_letter_code
_entity_poly.pdbx_strand_id
1 'polypeptide(L)'
;MDNDDLLDLDGPRRMTIVMEEWKTGSMANHTREIAIPNTFGRRPVPANWRGNTLIAGAVIFGIVAVTWKFGADREQWAHRPQPGEWYPSRRWSKQLIQWDKEESQAEQSKNQ
;
A
#
# COMPACT_ATOMS: atom_id res chain seq x y z
N MET A 1 -18.04 -36.09 6.42
CA MET A 1 -16.60 -35.98 6.72
C MET A 1 -16.20 -34.65 6.14
N ASP A 2 -16.36 -33.62 6.94
CA ASP A 2 -16.14 -32.23 6.53
C ASP A 2 -14.65 -31.94 6.60
N ASN A 3 -14.14 -31.17 5.64
CA ASN A 3 -12.71 -30.88 5.48
C ASN A 3 -12.11 -30.08 6.67
N ASP A 4 -12.92 -29.76 7.67
CA ASP A 4 -12.56 -29.01 8.87
C ASP A 4 -11.93 -29.91 9.95
N ASP A 5 -12.17 -31.23 9.91
CA ASP A 5 -11.60 -32.20 10.87
C ASP A 5 -10.12 -32.53 10.59
N LEU A 6 -9.58 -32.14 9.44
CA LEU A 6 -8.20 -32.46 9.04
C LEU A 6 -7.16 -31.45 9.58
N LEU A 7 -7.62 -30.36 10.21
CA LEU A 7 -6.75 -29.28 10.72
C LEU A 7 -6.44 -29.39 12.22
N ASP A 8 -7.05 -30.33 12.93
CA ASP A 8 -6.89 -30.50 14.39
C ASP A 8 -6.05 -31.73 14.80
N LEU A 9 -5.39 -32.41 13.85
CA LEU A 9 -4.64 -33.66 14.11
C LEU A 9 -3.25 -33.50 14.75
N ASP A 10 -2.86 -32.31 15.21
CA ASP A 10 -1.55 -32.13 15.87
C ASP A 10 -1.73 -31.19 17.07
N GLY A 11 -2.09 -31.74 18.23
CA GLY A 11 -2.11 -30.99 19.50
C GLY A 11 -0.77 -30.28 19.75
N PRO A 12 -0.72 -29.24 20.60
CA PRO A 12 0.49 -28.45 20.79
C PRO A 12 1.68 -29.35 21.19
N ARG A 13 2.67 -29.47 20.30
CA ARG A 13 3.91 -30.18 20.60
C ARG A 13 4.66 -29.43 21.69
N ARG A 14 4.62 -29.96 22.91
CA ARG A 14 5.44 -29.47 24.03
C ARG A 14 6.86 -29.96 23.80
N MET A 15 7.76 -29.02 23.48
CA MET A 15 9.19 -29.32 23.44
C MET A 15 9.78 -29.01 24.81
N THR A 16 10.21 -30.06 25.51
CA THR A 16 10.89 -29.95 26.80
C THR A 16 12.37 -29.74 26.54
N ILE A 17 12.86 -28.53 26.79
CA ILE A 17 14.30 -28.26 26.73
C ILE A 17 14.82 -28.32 28.17
N VAL A 18 15.73 -29.26 28.42
CA VAL A 18 16.48 -29.32 29.67
C VAL A 18 17.68 -28.41 29.50
N MET A 19 17.69 -27.30 30.23
CA MET A 19 18.85 -26.42 30.28
C MET A 19 19.62 -26.69 31.57
N GLU A 20 20.90 -27.02 31.40
CA GLU A 20 21.84 -27.17 32.51
C GLU A 20 22.49 -25.81 32.75
N GLU A 21 22.21 -25.20 33.90
CA GLU A 21 22.84 -23.95 34.31
C GLU A 21 23.79 -24.25 35.47
N TRP A 22 25.06 -23.87 35.30
CA TRP A 22 26.06 -24.01 36.35
C TRP A 22 25.87 -22.86 37.36
N LYS A 23 25.36 -23.17 38.55
CA LYS A 23 25.21 -22.20 39.64
C LYS A 23 25.91 -22.69 40.90
N THR A 24 26.80 -21.87 41.43
CA THR A 24 27.40 -22.05 42.77
C THR A 24 27.92 -23.48 43.04
N GLY A 25 28.74 -24.01 42.13
CA GLY A 25 29.44 -25.28 42.36
C GLY A 25 28.60 -26.55 42.14
N SER A 26 27.33 -26.44 41.73
CA SER A 26 26.46 -27.58 41.45
C SER A 26 25.70 -27.40 40.13
N MET A 27 25.49 -28.50 39.42
CA MET A 27 24.60 -28.54 38.26
C MET A 27 23.15 -28.47 38.75
N ALA A 28 22.39 -27.49 38.29
CA ALA A 28 20.96 -27.40 38.55
C ALA A 28 20.21 -27.53 37.22
N ASN A 29 19.47 -28.63 37.08
CA ASN A 29 18.64 -28.88 35.92
C ASN A 29 17.29 -28.20 36.13
N HIS A 30 16.92 -27.29 35.23
CA HIS A 30 15.61 -26.68 35.25
C HIS A 30 14.89 -26.93 33.94
N THR A 31 13.72 -27.53 34.06
CA THR A 31 12.87 -27.85 32.92
C THR A 31 11.94 -26.68 32.64
N ARG A 32 12.02 -26.09 31.45
CA ARG A 32 11.03 -25.12 30.99
C ARG A 32 10.19 -25.74 29.88
N GLU A 33 8.87 -25.68 30.05
CA GLU A 33 7.94 -26.02 28.99
C GLU A 33 7.72 -24.80 28.10
N ILE A 34 8.04 -24.93 26.82
CA ILE A 34 7.76 -23.92 25.82
C ILE A 34 6.67 -24.49 24.91
N ALA A 35 5.50 -23.84 24.92
CA ALA A 35 4.45 -24.14 23.97
C ALA A 35 4.88 -23.64 22.59
N ILE A 36 5.15 -24.56 21.66
CA ILE A 36 5.40 -24.21 20.26
C ILE A 36 4.05 -24.27 19.54
N PRO A 37 3.48 -23.13 19.11
CA PRO A 37 2.26 -23.16 18.32
C PRO A 37 2.54 -23.87 16.98
N ASN A 38 1.69 -24.83 16.65
CA ASN A 38 1.70 -25.62 15.41
C ASN A 38 1.29 -24.82 14.15
N THR A 39 1.12 -23.51 14.25
CA THR A 39 0.68 -22.66 13.14
C THR A 39 1.82 -22.34 12.19
N PHE A 40 2.20 -23.31 11.36
CA PHE A 40 2.90 -23.02 10.10
C PHE A 40 1.98 -22.14 9.23
N GLY A 41 2.19 -20.83 9.25
CA GLY A 41 1.58 -19.91 8.29
C GLY A 41 0.66 -18.82 8.85
N ARG A 42 0.29 -18.84 10.13
CA ARG A 42 -0.54 -17.76 10.70
C ARG A 42 0.26 -16.91 11.67
N ARG A 43 1.11 -16.03 11.14
CA ARG A 43 1.64 -14.90 11.93
C ARG A 43 0.46 -13.96 12.21
N PRO A 44 0.14 -13.64 13.48
CA PRO A 44 -0.91 -12.66 13.77
C PRO A 44 -0.48 -11.34 13.13
N VAL A 45 -1.26 -10.87 12.16
CA VAL A 45 -1.06 -9.53 11.60
C VAL A 45 -1.24 -8.54 12.76
N PRO A 46 -0.29 -7.60 12.96
CA PRO A 46 -0.36 -6.69 14.09
C PRO A 46 -1.65 -5.88 14.01
N ALA A 47 -2.40 -5.73 15.11
CA ALA A 47 -3.77 -5.19 15.08
C ALA A 47 -3.91 -3.80 14.42
N ASN A 48 -2.83 -3.04 14.30
CA ASN A 48 -2.76 -1.71 13.68
C ASN A 48 -2.36 -1.72 12.18
N TRP A 49 -2.20 -2.88 11.54
CA TRP A 49 -1.75 -2.97 10.15
C TRP A 49 -2.63 -2.19 9.18
N ARG A 50 -3.95 -2.18 9.43
CA ARG A 50 -4.93 -1.44 8.61
C ARG A 50 -4.75 0.07 8.74
N GLY A 51 -4.51 0.56 9.96
CA GLY A 51 -4.31 1.98 10.23
C GLY A 51 -3.04 2.51 9.57
N ASN A 52 -1.91 1.79 9.70
CA ASN A 52 -0.64 2.21 9.14
C ASN A 52 -0.68 2.25 7.60
N THR A 53 -1.33 1.27 6.96
CA THR A 53 -1.49 1.27 5.49
C THR A 53 -2.41 2.39 5.02
N LEU A 54 -3.47 2.70 5.76
CA LEU A 54 -4.38 3.80 5.42
C LEU A 54 -3.66 5.15 5.49
N ILE A 55 -2.87 5.38 6.55
CA ILE A 55 -2.06 6.60 6.69
C ILE A 55 -1.00 6.67 5.60
N ALA A 56 -0.27 5.59 5.34
CA ALA A 56 0.74 5.53 4.28
C ALA A 56 0.13 5.81 2.90
N GLY A 57 -1.02 5.20 2.60
CA GLY A 57 -1.76 5.45 1.36
C GLY A 57 -2.21 6.91 1.21
N ALA A 58 -2.73 7.51 2.29
CA ALA A 58 -3.15 8.91 2.29
C ALA A 58 -1.98 9.87 2.05
N VAL A 59 -0.82 9.62 2.67
CA VAL A 59 0.39 10.44 2.49
C VAL A 59 0.89 10.38 1.04
N ILE A 60 1.01 9.16 0.49
CA ILE A 60 1.44 8.98 -0.90
C ILE A 60 0.47 9.67 -1.86
N PHE A 61 -0.83 9.46 -1.68
CA PHE A 61 -1.85 10.11 -2.50
C PHE A 61 -1.76 11.64 -2.42
N GLY A 62 -1.56 12.19 -1.22
CA GLY A 62 -1.35 13.63 -1.03
C GLY A 62 -0.14 14.17 -1.78
N ILE A 63 1.01 13.49 -1.70
CA ILE A 63 2.25 13.89 -2.40
C ILE A 63 2.05 13.85 -3.92
N VAL A 64 1.43 12.77 -4.43
CA VAL A 64 1.15 12.61 -5.87
C VAL A 64 0.20 13.71 -6.34
N ALA A 65 -0.87 14.00 -5.61
CA ALA A 65 -1.82 15.06 -5.98
C ALA A 65 -1.16 16.45 -6.04
N VAL A 66 -0.30 16.78 -5.07
CA VAL A 66 0.43 18.06 -5.06
C VAL A 66 1.41 18.13 -6.24
N THR A 67 2.16 17.05 -6.48
CA THR A 67 3.14 16.98 -7.58
C THR A 67 2.44 17.08 -8.94
N TRP A 68 1.28 16.44 -9.09
CA TRP A 68 0.45 16.49 -10.29
C TRP A 68 -0.07 17.90 -10.56
N LYS A 69 -0.64 18.55 -9.54
CA LYS A 69 -1.12 19.94 -9.64
C LYS A 69 0.02 20.88 -9.99
N PHE A 70 1.19 20.69 -9.38
CA PHE A 70 2.37 21.51 -9.65
C PHE A 70 2.90 21.28 -11.06
N GLY A 71 2.94 20.03 -11.54
CA GLY A 71 3.29 19.68 -12.91
C GLY A 71 2.35 20.32 -13.93
N ALA A 72 1.04 20.23 -13.69
CA ALA A 72 -0.01 20.81 -14.52
C ALA A 72 0.03 22.34 -14.64
N ASP A 73 0.41 23.04 -13.57
CA ASP A 73 0.55 24.50 -13.56
C ASP A 73 1.88 24.98 -14.17
N ARG A 74 2.95 24.16 -14.10
CA ARG A 74 4.31 24.50 -14.58
C ARG A 74 4.53 24.18 -16.05
N GLU A 75 3.65 23.41 -16.68
CA GLU A 75 3.78 23.05 -18.08
C GLU A 75 3.52 24.27 -18.99
N GLN A 76 4.60 24.83 -19.53
CA GLN A 76 4.56 25.94 -20.48
C GLN A 76 4.87 25.44 -21.88
N TRP A 77 3.90 25.64 -22.80
CA TRP A 77 3.99 25.24 -24.19
C TRP A 77 4.43 26.43 -25.04
N ALA A 78 5.51 26.24 -25.80
CA ALA A 78 6.05 27.29 -26.68
C ALA A 78 5.17 27.56 -27.91
N HIS A 79 4.33 26.59 -28.31
CA HIS A 79 3.45 26.70 -29.45
C HIS A 79 2.10 26.02 -29.17
N ARG A 80 1.03 26.57 -29.77
CA ARG A 80 -0.30 25.97 -29.70
C ARG A 80 -0.31 24.68 -30.54
N PRO A 81 -0.76 23.54 -30.01
CA PRO A 81 -0.88 22.31 -30.79
C PRO A 81 -1.87 22.48 -31.95
N GLN A 82 -1.64 21.77 -33.05
CA GLN A 82 -2.56 21.81 -34.20
C GLN A 82 -3.89 21.10 -33.88
N PRO A 83 -5.03 21.59 -34.43
CA PRO A 83 -6.32 20.93 -34.27
C PRO A 83 -6.29 19.55 -34.94
N GLY A 84 -6.40 18.47 -34.15
CA GLY A 84 -6.39 17.09 -34.64
C GLY A 84 -5.34 16.18 -33.98
N GLU A 85 -4.33 16.73 -33.31
CA GLU A 85 -3.30 15.93 -32.65
C GLU A 85 -3.69 15.60 -31.19
N TRP A 86 -3.61 14.31 -30.83
CA TRP A 86 -3.97 13.82 -29.51
C TRP A 86 -2.79 13.93 -28.54
N TYR A 87 -2.96 14.69 -27.46
CA TYR A 87 -1.98 14.79 -26.38
C TYR A 87 -2.59 14.31 -25.06
N PRO A 88 -1.94 13.39 -24.33
CA PRO A 88 -2.43 12.95 -23.03
C PRO A 88 -2.50 14.10 -22.03
N SER A 89 -1.68 15.13 -22.22
CA SER A 89 -1.66 16.31 -21.36
C SER A 89 -2.79 17.32 -21.57
N ARG A 90 -3.60 17.19 -22.65
CA ARG A 90 -4.79 18.05 -22.84
C ARG A 90 -5.77 17.99 -21.67
N ARG A 91 -5.86 16.85 -20.96
CA ARG A 91 -6.82 16.67 -19.85
C ARG A 91 -6.37 17.25 -18.52
N TRP A 92 -5.08 17.54 -18.36
CA TRP A 92 -4.54 17.95 -17.07
C TRP A 92 -3.69 19.21 -17.12
N SER A 93 -3.23 19.64 -18.30
CA SER A 93 -2.34 20.79 -18.46
C SER A 93 -3.18 22.05 -18.59
N LYS A 94 -2.88 23.06 -17.77
CA LYS A 94 -3.71 24.26 -17.68
C LYS A 94 -3.79 25.04 -18.99
N GLN A 95 -2.68 25.10 -19.74
CA GLN A 95 -2.61 25.84 -21.01
C GLN A 95 -3.47 25.19 -22.09
N LEU A 96 -3.39 23.87 -22.23
CA LEU A 96 -4.19 23.13 -23.20
C LEU A 96 -5.69 23.19 -22.88
N ILE A 97 -6.07 23.01 -21.61
CA ILE A 97 -7.48 23.10 -21.18
C ILE A 97 -8.06 24.49 -21.49
N GLN A 98 -7.26 25.55 -21.33
CA GLN A 98 -7.70 26.91 -21.62
C GLN A 98 -7.92 27.13 -23.13
N TRP A 99 -7.00 26.66 -23.97
CA TRP A 99 -7.17 26.73 -25.43
C TRP A 99 -8.35 25.89 -25.94
N ASP A 100 -8.57 24.69 -25.40
CA ASP A 100 -9.72 23.85 -25.74
C ASP A 100 -11.06 24.53 -25.33
N LYS A 101 -11.09 25.24 -24.19
CA LYS A 101 -12.26 26.04 -23.77
C LYS A 101 -12.53 27.23 -24.69
N GLU A 102 -11.48 27.90 -25.16
CA GLU A 102 -11.60 29.03 -26.09
C GLU A 102 -12.08 28.57 -27.48
N GLU A 103 -11.58 27.44 -27.98
CA GLU A 103 -12.03 26.85 -29.25
C GLU A 103 -13.50 26.46 -29.19
N SER A 104 -13.92 25.75 -28.15
CA SER A 104 -15.32 25.35 -27.98
C SER A 104 -16.29 26.54 -27.84
N GLN A 105 -15.89 27.63 -27.18
CA GLN A 105 -16.68 28.85 -27.12
C GLN A 105 -16.76 29.57 -28.48
N ALA A 106 -15.64 29.64 -29.20
CA ALA A 106 -15.59 30.24 -30.53
C ALA A 106 -16.47 29.45 -31.53
N GLU A 107 -16.44 28.12 -31.48
CA GLU A 107 -17.32 27.26 -32.27
C GLU A 107 -18.80 27.47 -31.93
N GLN A 108 -19.15 27.51 -30.64
CA GLN A 108 -20.53 27.77 -30.20
C GLN A 108 -21.03 29.13 -30.67
N SER A 109 -20.19 30.18 -30.61
CA SER A 109 -20.55 31.52 -31.09
C SER A 109 -20.69 31.64 -32.61
N LYS A 110 -20.00 30.79 -33.39
CA LYS A 110 -20.13 30.75 -34.86
C LYS A 110 -21.39 30.01 -35.32
N ASN A 111 -21.89 29.11 -34.48
CA ASN A 111 -23.02 28.25 -34.79
C ASN A 111 -24.36 28.79 -34.25
N GLN A 112 -24.34 30.00 -33.67
CA GLN A 112 -25.48 30.73 -33.12
C GLN A 112 -25.75 31.98 -33.96
#